data_AF-A0A127B5E4-F1
#
_entry.id   AF-A0A127B5E4-F1
#
_cell.length_a   1.000
_cell.length_b   1.000
_cell.length_c   1.000
_cell.angle_alpha   90.00
_cell.angle_beta   90.00
_cell.angle_gamma   90.00
#
_symmetry.space_group_name_H-M   'P 1'
#
loop_
_entity.id
_entity.type
_entity.pdbx_description
1 polymer ?
#
loop_
_entity_poly.entity_id
_entity_poly.type
_entity_poly.pdbx_seq_one_letter_code
_entity_poly.pdbx_strand_id
1 'polypeptide(L)'
;MDSSKLNPLRKNGKDCLLCVNRKKLIIATPEEKVRQKFVTELIDRYGYPEEMIRVEFPLSAFDKSLKGRVDILVLGKNKVDDNYHSLLLVECKEPNVPLTESVFEQALSYDDVLAPKVTVVTNGNETVALQWDDKENEYVEINLIPSYADLIELDYFNPKEVVNLNWVRPNHLEPESKAFKSVLDNFGEDSRTELHSFFANLIGLFYEEKEEISSLNVGTVTFNKDCLIRFTTFGNASGGGFTGEYRSVLVTDDAGDSQIVSMSLMGRIKTTNHPKYGNSKGHTLLLVAVDDFDKSHLSLELALDRYIKIEGGMFSIWHDGTLTVGKKGRVKNQSVIDFIQHEKPSLIRDNKVFLGSLDNSKSFTWSSQEVNEFISNVIDYALLRDRFRRTQ
;
A
#
# COMPACT_ATOMS: atom_id res chain seq x y z
N MET A 1 -32.54 -10.28 -8.99
CA MET A 1 -33.16 -11.53 -8.50
C MET A 1 -33.07 -11.53 -6.98
N ASP A 2 -33.83 -12.40 -6.30
CA ASP A 2 -33.90 -12.44 -4.83
C ASP A 2 -32.54 -12.84 -4.19
N SER A 3 -32.14 -12.10 -3.15
CA SER A 3 -30.95 -12.31 -2.32
C SER A 3 -30.84 -13.71 -1.66
N SER A 4 -31.87 -14.54 -1.86
CA SER A 4 -32.02 -15.91 -1.37
C SER A 4 -31.13 -16.96 -2.04
N LYS A 5 -30.31 -16.61 -3.05
CA LYS A 5 -29.43 -17.56 -3.77
C LYS A 5 -28.05 -17.80 -3.16
N LEU A 6 -27.62 -17.03 -2.15
CA LEU A 6 -26.32 -17.20 -1.48
C LEU A 6 -26.42 -17.91 -0.12
N ASN A 7 -27.47 -18.70 0.10
CA ASN A 7 -27.59 -19.50 1.32
C ASN A 7 -26.46 -20.55 1.38
N PRO A 8 -25.67 -20.60 2.48
CA PRO A 8 -24.58 -21.56 2.59
C PRO A 8 -25.14 -22.98 2.62
N LEU A 9 -24.74 -23.77 1.63
CA LEU A 9 -24.94 -25.22 1.57
C LEU A 9 -23.84 -25.90 2.39
N ARG A 10 -24.01 -27.16 2.80
CA ARG A 10 -22.98 -27.89 3.55
C ARG A 10 -22.59 -29.20 2.85
N LYS A 11 -21.29 -29.48 2.77
CA LYS A 11 -20.74 -30.76 2.29
C LYS A 11 -19.52 -31.13 3.11
N ASN A 12 -19.49 -32.36 3.65
CA ASN A 12 -18.39 -32.87 4.49
C ASN A 12 -17.98 -31.92 5.63
N GLY A 13 -18.97 -31.32 6.30
CA GLY A 13 -18.75 -30.39 7.42
C GLY A 13 -18.27 -28.99 7.03
N LYS A 14 -18.06 -28.71 5.74
CA LYS A 14 -17.66 -27.40 5.22
C LYS A 14 -18.84 -26.67 4.59
N ASP A 15 -18.87 -25.35 4.76
CA ASP A 15 -19.82 -24.49 4.07
C ASP A 15 -19.43 -24.35 2.59
N CYS A 16 -20.44 -24.32 1.73
CA CYS A 16 -20.32 -24.34 0.28
C CYS A 16 -21.34 -23.37 -0.35
N LEU A 17 -21.03 -22.90 -1.55
CA LEU A 17 -21.92 -22.12 -2.41
C LEU A 17 -22.15 -22.87 -3.72
N LEU A 18 -23.34 -22.72 -4.30
CA LEU A 18 -23.57 -23.11 -5.69
C LEU A 18 -23.04 -22.00 -6.59
N CYS A 19 -21.94 -22.26 -7.30
CA CYS A 19 -21.48 -21.35 -8.36
C CYS A 19 -22.30 -21.65 -9.62
N VAL A 20 -23.24 -20.75 -9.95
CA VAL A 20 -24.21 -20.95 -11.04
C VAL A 20 -23.49 -21.06 -12.38
N ASN A 21 -22.54 -20.17 -12.67
CA ASN A 21 -21.78 -20.14 -13.93
C ASN A 21 -20.92 -21.40 -14.12
N ARG A 22 -20.37 -21.97 -13.04
CA ARG A 22 -19.57 -23.21 -13.10
C ARG A 22 -20.40 -24.48 -12.94
N LYS A 23 -21.69 -24.36 -12.58
CA LYS A 23 -22.63 -25.46 -12.29
C LYS A 23 -22.09 -26.50 -11.30
N LYS A 24 -21.38 -26.05 -10.25
CA LYS A 24 -20.81 -26.91 -9.21
C LYS A 24 -20.83 -26.27 -7.83
N LEU A 25 -20.79 -27.12 -6.79
CA LEU A 25 -20.59 -26.69 -5.40
C LEU A 25 -19.12 -26.34 -5.16
N ILE A 26 -18.88 -25.15 -4.60
CA ILE A 26 -17.55 -24.62 -4.26
C ILE A 26 -17.49 -24.34 -2.76
N ILE A 27 -16.33 -24.49 -2.14
CA ILE A 27 -16.12 -24.14 -0.73
C ILE A 27 -16.36 -22.63 -0.56
N ALA A 28 -17.14 -22.26 0.45
CA ALA A 28 -17.51 -20.87 0.73
C ALA A 28 -16.38 -20.12 1.46
N THR A 29 -15.20 -19.99 0.83
CA THR A 29 -14.13 -19.14 1.36
C THR A 29 -14.57 -17.67 1.39
N PRO A 30 -13.97 -16.81 2.24
CA PRO A 30 -14.30 -15.39 2.26
C PRO A 30 -14.18 -14.72 0.88
N GLU A 31 -13.10 -15.01 0.15
CA GLU A 31 -12.90 -14.56 -1.23
C GLU A 31 -13.97 -15.10 -2.20
N GLU A 32 -14.34 -16.38 -2.13
CA GLU A 32 -15.39 -16.94 -3.00
C GLU A 32 -16.77 -16.31 -2.70
N LYS A 33 -17.05 -15.94 -1.45
CA LYS A 33 -18.27 -15.22 -1.10
C LYS A 33 -18.31 -13.84 -1.76
N VAL A 34 -17.19 -13.12 -1.77
CA VAL A 34 -17.05 -11.85 -2.49
C VAL A 34 -17.26 -12.08 -3.99
N ARG A 35 -16.55 -13.05 -4.58
CA ARG A 35 -16.66 -13.38 -6.01
C ARG A 35 -18.09 -13.69 -6.44
N GLN A 36 -18.80 -14.58 -5.72
CA GLN A 36 -20.18 -14.95 -6.08
C GLN A 36 -21.17 -13.79 -5.84
N LYS A 37 -20.96 -12.97 -4.81
CA LYS A 37 -21.74 -11.75 -4.59
C LYS A 37 -21.54 -10.77 -5.76
N PHE A 38 -20.31 -10.59 -6.20
CA PHE A 38 -19.99 -9.68 -7.30
C PHE A 38 -20.56 -10.16 -8.64
N VAL A 39 -20.51 -11.46 -8.94
CA VAL A 39 -21.22 -12.04 -10.10
C VAL A 39 -22.71 -11.73 -10.06
N THR A 40 -23.34 -11.86 -8.89
CA THR A 40 -24.77 -11.55 -8.72
C THR A 40 -25.03 -10.06 -8.98
N GLU A 41 -24.16 -9.18 -8.50
CA GLU A 41 -24.25 -7.74 -8.74
C GLU A 41 -24.09 -7.40 -10.23
N LEU A 42 -23.14 -8.00 -10.94
CA LEU A 42 -22.98 -7.84 -12.38
C LEU A 42 -24.29 -8.18 -13.12
N ILE A 43 -24.93 -9.29 -12.78
CA ILE A 43 -26.19 -9.71 -13.43
C ILE A 43 -27.33 -8.76 -13.06
N ASP A 44 -27.57 -8.57 -11.76
CA ASP A 44 -28.79 -7.94 -11.26
C ASP A 44 -28.76 -6.40 -11.36
N ARG A 45 -27.59 -5.79 -11.18
CA ARG A 45 -27.43 -4.33 -11.12
C ARG A 45 -26.92 -3.76 -12.44
N TYR A 46 -25.92 -4.40 -13.04
CA TYR A 46 -25.24 -3.87 -14.22
C TYR A 46 -25.68 -4.54 -15.54
N GLY A 47 -26.57 -5.52 -15.47
CA GLY A 47 -27.21 -6.13 -16.63
C GLY A 47 -26.31 -7.07 -17.44
N TYR A 48 -25.25 -7.61 -16.85
CA TYR A 48 -24.36 -8.57 -17.51
C TYR A 48 -25.07 -9.93 -17.68
N PRO A 49 -25.23 -10.45 -18.91
CA PRO A 49 -25.86 -11.75 -19.12
C PRO A 49 -25.05 -12.88 -18.51
N GLU A 50 -25.69 -13.82 -17.81
CA GLU A 50 -25.03 -14.93 -17.12
C GLU A 50 -24.15 -15.77 -18.08
N GLU A 51 -24.61 -15.96 -19.32
CA GLU A 51 -23.94 -16.69 -20.37
C GLU A 51 -22.65 -16.02 -20.88
N MET A 52 -22.46 -14.74 -20.59
CA MET A 52 -21.27 -13.97 -20.94
C MET A 52 -20.24 -13.92 -19.81
N ILE A 53 -20.63 -14.34 -18.61
CA ILE A 53 -19.75 -14.35 -17.43
C ILE A 53 -19.03 -15.70 -17.33
N ARG A 54 -17.71 -15.66 -17.19
CA ARG A 54 -16.84 -16.81 -16.90
C ARG A 54 -16.23 -16.62 -15.53
N VAL A 55 -16.32 -17.64 -14.68
CA VAL A 55 -15.75 -17.62 -13.34
C VAL A 55 -14.56 -18.57 -13.27
N GLU A 56 -13.43 -18.07 -12.78
CA GLU A 56 -12.13 -18.76 -12.74
C GLU A 56 -11.65 -19.27 -14.10
N PHE A 57 -11.66 -18.33 -15.04
CA PHE A 57 -11.30 -18.55 -16.43
C PHE A 57 -9.78 -18.75 -16.56
N PRO A 58 -9.31 -19.89 -17.09
CA PRO A 58 -7.88 -20.17 -17.18
C PRO A 58 -7.21 -19.36 -18.29
N LEU A 59 -6.14 -18.63 -17.95
CA LEU A 59 -5.37 -17.83 -18.91
C LEU A 59 -4.76 -18.68 -20.04
N SER A 60 -4.47 -19.96 -19.74
CA SER A 60 -4.01 -20.96 -20.72
C SER A 60 -4.95 -21.16 -21.92
N ALA A 61 -6.20 -20.70 -21.82
CA ALA A 61 -7.14 -20.72 -22.93
C ALA A 61 -6.85 -19.66 -24.00
N PHE A 62 -6.13 -18.59 -23.66
CA PHE A 62 -5.64 -17.57 -24.59
C PHE A 62 -4.21 -17.89 -25.06
N ASP A 63 -3.31 -18.15 -24.12
CA ASP A 63 -1.95 -18.62 -24.42
C ASP A 63 -1.56 -19.74 -23.44
N LYS A 64 -1.26 -20.92 -24.00
CA LYS A 64 -0.87 -22.12 -23.24
C LYS A 64 0.37 -21.93 -22.36
N SER A 65 1.20 -20.92 -22.62
CA SER A 65 2.36 -20.57 -21.80
C SER A 65 1.96 -19.94 -20.46
N LEU A 66 0.79 -19.29 -20.43
CA LEU A 66 0.29 -18.56 -19.27
C LEU A 66 -0.27 -19.49 -18.20
N LYS A 67 0.06 -19.17 -16.96
CA LYS A 67 -0.42 -19.87 -15.78
C LYS A 67 -1.36 -18.94 -15.01
N GLY A 68 -2.31 -19.54 -14.30
CA GLY A 68 -3.26 -18.79 -13.47
C GLY A 68 -4.66 -18.74 -14.07
N ARG A 69 -5.52 -18.01 -13.38
CA ARG A 69 -6.94 -17.87 -13.68
C ARG A 69 -7.37 -16.45 -13.37
N VAL A 70 -8.27 -15.93 -14.19
CA VAL A 70 -9.00 -14.71 -13.89
C VAL A 70 -10.24 -15.08 -13.10
N ASP A 71 -10.48 -14.39 -12.00
CA ASP A 71 -11.60 -14.65 -11.12
C ASP A 71 -12.95 -14.51 -11.80
N ILE A 72 -13.19 -13.39 -12.48
CA ILE A 72 -14.36 -13.17 -13.33
C ILE A 72 -13.91 -12.52 -14.64
N LEU A 73 -14.26 -13.14 -15.76
CA LEU A 73 -14.09 -12.57 -17.09
C LEU A 73 -15.46 -12.47 -17.75
N VAL A 74 -15.81 -11.27 -18.21
CA VAL A 74 -17.02 -11.03 -19.00
C VAL A 74 -16.63 -10.87 -20.46
N LEU A 75 -17.31 -11.60 -21.33
CA LEU A 75 -17.15 -11.51 -22.77
C LEU A 75 -18.27 -10.70 -23.41
N GLY A 76 -17.93 -9.98 -24.48
CA GLY A 76 -18.87 -9.32 -25.38
C GLY A 76 -18.81 -9.96 -26.75
N LYS A 77 -19.90 -9.88 -27.51
CA LYS A 77 -19.89 -10.28 -28.92
C LYS A 77 -19.72 -9.04 -29.78
N ASN A 78 -18.70 -9.01 -30.62
CA ASN A 78 -18.51 -7.93 -31.57
C ASN A 78 -19.55 -8.05 -32.69
N LYS A 79 -20.27 -6.95 -32.94
CA LYS A 79 -21.36 -6.92 -33.95
C LYS A 79 -20.85 -7.00 -35.39
N VAL A 80 -19.57 -6.75 -35.62
CA VAL A 80 -18.96 -6.69 -36.96
C VAL A 80 -18.47 -8.06 -37.41
N ASP A 81 -17.75 -8.79 -36.56
CA ASP A 81 -17.08 -10.06 -36.93
C ASP A 81 -17.65 -11.29 -36.19
N ASP A 82 -18.65 -11.09 -35.33
CA ASP A 82 -19.30 -12.12 -34.51
C ASP A 82 -18.38 -12.81 -33.48
N ASN A 83 -17.17 -12.29 -33.27
CA ASN A 83 -16.19 -12.84 -32.33
C ASN A 83 -16.42 -12.37 -30.89
N TYR A 84 -15.97 -13.18 -29.93
CA TYR A 84 -15.97 -12.80 -28.53
C TYR A 84 -14.71 -12.00 -28.18
N HIS A 85 -14.88 -10.92 -27.43
CA HIS A 85 -13.80 -10.12 -26.88
C HIS A 85 -14.02 -9.91 -25.38
N SER A 86 -12.94 -9.66 -24.64
CA SER A 86 -13.00 -9.36 -23.21
C SER A 86 -13.60 -7.97 -23.02
N LEU A 87 -14.62 -7.86 -22.17
CA LEU A 87 -15.22 -6.58 -21.81
C LEU A 87 -14.80 -6.13 -20.42
N LEU A 88 -14.90 -7.05 -19.46
CA LEU A 88 -14.65 -6.78 -18.05
C LEU A 88 -13.79 -7.89 -17.48
N LEU A 89 -12.70 -7.51 -16.82
CA LEU A 89 -11.95 -8.37 -15.93
C LEU A 89 -12.26 -7.98 -14.49
N VAL A 90 -12.42 -8.96 -13.60
CA VAL A 90 -12.54 -8.70 -12.17
C VAL A 90 -11.59 -9.61 -11.40
N GLU A 91 -10.78 -9.01 -10.52
CA GLU A 91 -9.98 -9.68 -9.50
C GLU A 91 -10.68 -9.52 -8.13
N CYS A 92 -10.95 -10.64 -7.45
CA CYS A 92 -11.64 -10.63 -6.16
C CYS A 92 -10.67 -11.00 -5.04
N LYS A 93 -10.69 -10.24 -3.95
CA LYS A 93 -9.99 -10.56 -2.70
C LYS A 93 -10.98 -10.84 -1.57
N GLU A 94 -10.51 -11.45 -0.49
CA GLU A 94 -11.31 -11.58 0.72
C GLU A 94 -11.51 -10.21 1.42
N PRO A 95 -12.61 -10.01 2.18
CA PRO A 95 -12.99 -8.69 2.69
C PRO A 95 -11.98 -7.93 3.54
N ASN A 96 -11.05 -8.65 4.17
CA ASN A 96 -10.04 -8.05 5.05
C ASN A 96 -8.68 -7.86 4.37
N VAL A 97 -8.57 -8.17 3.08
CA VAL A 97 -7.37 -7.91 2.28
C VAL A 97 -7.50 -6.53 1.64
N PRO A 98 -6.63 -5.56 1.98
CA PRO A 98 -6.62 -4.24 1.35
C PRO A 98 -6.28 -4.33 -0.14
N LEU A 99 -6.82 -3.42 -0.95
CA LEU A 99 -6.52 -3.33 -2.37
C LEU A 99 -5.20 -2.57 -2.58
N THR A 100 -4.07 -3.25 -2.41
CA THR A 100 -2.73 -2.66 -2.59
C THR A 100 -2.32 -2.60 -4.06
N GLU A 101 -1.31 -1.79 -4.38
CA GLU A 101 -0.70 -1.72 -5.71
C GLU A 101 -0.38 -3.11 -6.29
N SER A 102 0.19 -4.02 -5.49
CA SER A 102 0.47 -5.40 -5.92
C SER A 102 -0.78 -6.22 -6.30
N VAL A 103 -1.96 -5.90 -5.74
CA VAL A 103 -3.23 -6.50 -6.15
C VAL A 103 -3.65 -5.97 -7.52
N PHE A 104 -3.45 -4.67 -7.75
CA PHE A 104 -3.69 -4.07 -9.07
C PHE A 104 -2.70 -4.59 -10.10
N GLU A 105 -1.40 -4.68 -9.81
CA GLU A 105 -0.40 -5.30 -10.70
C GLU A 105 -0.79 -6.73 -11.08
N GLN A 106 -1.32 -7.51 -10.14
CA GLN A 106 -1.82 -8.85 -10.44
C GLN A 106 -2.97 -8.80 -11.46
N ALA A 107 -3.96 -7.92 -11.26
CA ALA A 107 -5.08 -7.78 -12.18
C ALA A 107 -4.64 -7.26 -13.57
N LEU A 108 -3.76 -6.25 -13.60
CA LEU A 108 -3.23 -5.63 -14.82
C LEU A 108 -2.31 -6.58 -15.60
N SER A 109 -1.62 -7.50 -14.93
CA SER A 109 -0.82 -8.55 -15.62
C SER A 109 -1.67 -9.45 -16.52
N TYR A 110 -2.98 -9.56 -16.25
CA TYR A 110 -3.93 -10.27 -17.10
C TYR A 110 -4.49 -9.39 -18.21
N ASP A 111 -4.52 -8.08 -18.01
CA ASP A 111 -5.02 -7.09 -18.97
C ASP A 111 -4.18 -7.11 -20.26
N ASP A 112 -2.85 -7.14 -20.14
CA ASP A 112 -1.92 -7.22 -21.28
C ASP A 112 -2.20 -8.39 -22.25
N VAL A 113 -2.80 -9.47 -21.74
CA VAL A 113 -3.15 -10.67 -22.52
C VAL A 113 -4.59 -10.61 -23.02
N LEU A 114 -5.50 -10.14 -22.18
CA LEU A 114 -6.95 -10.27 -22.39
C LEU A 114 -7.57 -9.03 -23.02
N ALA A 115 -6.91 -7.88 -22.91
CA ALA A 115 -7.33 -6.56 -23.34
C ALA A 115 -8.82 -6.26 -23.03
N PRO A 116 -9.28 -6.41 -21.78
CA PRO A 116 -10.62 -6.00 -21.38
C PRO A 116 -10.80 -4.49 -21.56
N LYS A 117 -12.04 -4.04 -21.76
CA LYS A 117 -12.34 -2.59 -21.78
C LYS A 117 -12.23 -1.95 -20.40
N VAL A 118 -12.49 -2.72 -19.34
CA VAL A 118 -12.46 -2.28 -17.94
C VAL A 118 -11.90 -3.41 -17.08
N THR A 119 -11.03 -3.07 -16.13
CA THR A 119 -10.51 -3.98 -15.12
C THR A 119 -10.99 -3.55 -13.74
N VAL A 120 -11.56 -4.46 -12.96
CA VAL A 120 -12.12 -4.18 -11.63
C VAL A 120 -11.39 -4.99 -10.59
N VAL A 121 -11.09 -4.35 -9.46
CA VAL A 121 -10.54 -5.01 -8.28
C VAL A 121 -11.49 -4.77 -7.11
N THR A 122 -11.87 -5.83 -6.41
CA THR A 122 -12.82 -5.73 -5.29
C THR A 122 -12.48 -6.68 -4.16
N ASN A 123 -12.62 -6.23 -2.92
CA ASN A 123 -12.67 -7.09 -1.73
C ASN A 123 -14.11 -7.18 -1.15
N GLY A 124 -15.09 -6.61 -1.85
CA GLY A 124 -16.50 -6.58 -1.44
C GLY A 124 -16.87 -5.48 -0.44
N ASN A 125 -15.89 -4.81 0.16
CA ASN A 125 -16.08 -3.57 0.94
C ASN A 125 -15.68 -2.34 0.09
N GLU A 126 -14.56 -2.46 -0.61
CA GLU A 126 -14.01 -1.51 -1.57
C GLU A 126 -14.06 -2.13 -2.97
N THR A 127 -14.28 -1.30 -3.96
CA THR A 127 -14.29 -1.70 -5.37
C THR A 127 -13.74 -0.55 -6.20
N VAL A 128 -12.66 -0.83 -6.92
CA VAL A 128 -11.98 0.12 -7.80
C VAL A 128 -12.10 -0.41 -9.22
N ALA A 129 -12.51 0.45 -10.15
CA ALA A 129 -12.60 0.13 -11.57
C ALA A 129 -11.58 0.97 -12.31
N LEU A 130 -10.84 0.35 -13.22
CA LEU A 130 -9.77 0.95 -14.00
C LEU A 130 -10.09 0.81 -15.49
N GLN A 131 -9.70 1.82 -16.26
CA GLN A 131 -9.73 1.82 -17.71
C GLN A 131 -8.42 2.37 -18.26
N TRP A 132 -7.93 1.81 -19.36
CA TRP A 132 -6.80 2.35 -20.10
C TRP A 132 -7.17 3.68 -20.78
N ASP A 133 -6.41 4.74 -20.52
CA ASP A 133 -6.51 6.03 -21.23
C ASP A 133 -5.41 6.10 -22.30
N ASP A 134 -5.80 6.04 -23.58
CA ASP A 134 -4.88 6.12 -24.71
C ASP A 134 -4.10 7.44 -24.81
N LYS A 135 -4.61 8.53 -24.20
CA LYS A 135 -3.95 9.85 -24.26
C LYS A 135 -2.81 9.94 -23.27
N GLU A 136 -3.04 9.49 -22.05
CA GLU A 136 -2.05 9.52 -20.96
C GLU A 136 -1.20 8.24 -20.93
N ASN A 137 -1.60 7.21 -21.67
CA ASN A 137 -0.92 5.90 -21.76
C ASN A 137 -0.76 5.27 -20.37
N GLU A 138 -1.83 5.33 -19.57
CA GLU A 138 -1.92 4.79 -18.22
C GLU A 138 -3.33 4.29 -17.91
N TYR A 139 -3.44 3.46 -16.87
CA TYR A 139 -4.74 3.10 -16.33
C TYR A 139 -5.24 4.19 -15.40
N VAL A 140 -6.47 4.64 -15.62
CA VAL A 140 -7.15 5.63 -14.79
C VAL A 140 -8.31 5.00 -14.03
N GLU A 141 -8.54 5.43 -12.80
CA GLU A 141 -9.71 5.02 -12.02
C GLU A 141 -10.99 5.66 -12.58
N ILE A 142 -12.03 4.84 -12.74
CA ILE A 142 -13.36 5.26 -13.16
C ILE A 142 -14.35 5.12 -12.00
N ASN A 143 -15.20 6.12 -11.80
CA ASN A 143 -16.11 6.16 -10.65
C ASN A 143 -17.24 5.13 -10.69
N LEU A 144 -17.52 4.54 -11.85
CA LEU A 144 -18.65 3.65 -12.06
C LEU A 144 -18.24 2.51 -12.97
N ILE A 145 -18.59 1.29 -12.56
CA ILE A 145 -18.56 0.13 -13.44
C ILE A 145 -19.65 0.33 -14.51
N PRO A 146 -19.31 0.32 -15.82
CA PRO A 146 -20.30 0.50 -16.87
C PRO A 146 -21.30 -0.67 -16.93
N SER A 147 -22.48 -0.43 -17.50
CA SER A 147 -23.43 -1.53 -17.77
C SER A 147 -22.93 -2.40 -18.93
N TYR A 148 -23.46 -3.62 -19.05
CA TYR A 148 -23.13 -4.48 -20.19
C TYR A 148 -23.48 -3.83 -21.54
N ALA A 149 -24.63 -3.12 -21.60
CA ALA A 149 -25.05 -2.40 -22.78
C ALA A 149 -24.06 -1.28 -23.16
N ASP A 150 -23.54 -0.54 -22.17
CA ASP A 150 -22.55 0.51 -22.43
C ASP A 150 -21.26 -0.09 -22.99
N LEU A 151 -20.77 -1.20 -22.45
CA LEU A 151 -19.52 -1.83 -22.91
C LEU A 151 -19.61 -2.43 -24.31
N ILE A 152 -20.79 -2.87 -24.77
CA ILE A 152 -20.97 -3.41 -26.14
C ILE A 152 -21.22 -2.33 -27.19
N GLU A 153 -21.76 -1.17 -26.82
CA GLU A 153 -22.08 -0.07 -27.75
C GLU A 153 -20.99 1.00 -27.81
N LEU A 154 -20.22 1.21 -26.73
CA LEU A 154 -19.25 2.29 -26.62
C LEU A 154 -17.82 1.78 -26.80
N ASP A 155 -17.03 2.49 -27.59
CA ASP A 155 -15.57 2.29 -27.69
C ASP A 155 -14.80 3.02 -26.58
N TYR A 156 -15.41 3.94 -25.82
CA TYR A 156 -14.71 4.68 -24.77
C TYR A 156 -15.65 5.37 -23.76
N PHE A 157 -15.20 5.51 -22.51
CA PHE A 157 -15.85 6.28 -21.45
C PHE A 157 -15.02 7.53 -21.12
N ASN A 158 -15.68 8.69 -21.08
CA ASN A 158 -15.07 9.96 -20.67
C ASN A 158 -15.09 10.02 -19.14
N PRO A 159 -13.96 10.11 -18.43
CA PRO A 159 -13.92 10.17 -16.97
C PRO A 159 -14.62 11.45 -16.52
N LYS A 160 -15.92 11.37 -16.22
CA LYS A 160 -16.60 12.46 -15.53
C LYS A 160 -16.13 12.44 -14.09
N GLU A 161 -15.19 13.34 -13.85
CA GLU A 161 -14.60 13.79 -12.58
C GLU A 161 -14.13 12.63 -11.72
N VAL A 162 -12.84 12.30 -11.74
CA VAL A 162 -12.17 11.74 -10.56
C VAL A 162 -12.67 12.59 -9.39
N VAL A 163 -13.57 12.03 -8.58
CA VAL A 163 -13.94 12.68 -7.33
C VAL A 163 -12.69 12.47 -6.51
N ASN A 164 -11.74 13.40 -6.62
CA ASN A 164 -10.69 13.52 -5.64
C ASN A 164 -11.45 13.54 -4.32
N LEU A 165 -11.37 12.43 -3.58
CA LEU A 165 -11.54 12.46 -2.14
C LEU A 165 -10.43 13.39 -1.70
N ASN A 166 -10.68 14.71 -1.78
CA ASN A 166 -9.66 15.72 -1.69
C ASN A 166 -9.09 15.58 -0.29
N TRP A 167 -8.01 14.82 -0.18
CA TRP A 167 -7.25 14.77 1.04
C TRP A 167 -6.85 16.21 1.32
N VAL A 168 -7.29 16.71 2.47
CA VAL A 168 -6.98 18.05 2.89
C VAL A 168 -5.82 17.90 3.84
N ARG A 169 -4.67 18.46 3.45
CA ARG A 169 -3.51 18.52 4.32
C ARG A 169 -3.90 19.08 5.68
N PRO A 170 -3.67 18.35 6.78
CA PRO A 170 -4.03 18.84 8.10
C PRO A 170 -3.21 20.07 8.43
N ASN A 171 -3.86 21.15 8.89
CA ASN A 171 -3.16 22.15 9.66
C ASN A 171 -2.81 21.53 11.01
N HIS A 172 -1.54 21.21 11.20
CA HIS A 172 -1.04 20.49 12.37
C HIS A 172 -1.15 21.28 13.68
N LEU A 173 -1.41 22.59 13.59
CA LEU A 173 -1.66 23.47 14.73
C LEU A 173 -3.16 23.58 15.09
N GLU A 174 -4.05 22.97 14.31
CA GLU A 174 -5.51 23.00 14.52
C GLU A 174 -6.06 21.59 14.83
N PRO A 175 -5.83 21.06 16.05
CA PRO A 175 -6.22 19.69 16.42
C PRO A 175 -7.73 19.44 16.36
N GLU A 176 -8.54 20.49 16.41
CA GLU A 176 -9.99 20.39 16.34
C GLU A 176 -10.54 20.31 14.91
N SER A 177 -9.72 20.61 13.89
CA SER A 177 -10.12 20.60 12.49
C SER A 177 -10.47 19.19 12.02
N LYS A 178 -11.37 19.10 11.02
CA LYS A 178 -11.75 17.81 10.42
C LYS A 178 -10.55 17.11 9.79
N ALA A 179 -9.67 17.87 9.13
CA ALA A 179 -8.46 17.36 8.49
C ALA A 179 -7.46 16.79 9.50
N PHE A 180 -7.28 17.43 10.66
CA PHE A 180 -6.45 16.87 11.73
C PHE A 180 -7.06 15.58 12.30
N LYS A 181 -8.36 15.60 12.56
CA LYS A 181 -9.08 14.43 13.09
C LYS A 181 -9.03 13.23 12.15
N SER A 182 -9.02 13.44 10.83
CA SER A 182 -8.92 12.36 9.86
C SER A 182 -7.56 11.65 9.82
N VAL A 183 -6.50 12.26 10.36
CA VAL A 183 -5.19 11.60 10.41
C VAL A 183 -4.90 10.91 11.75
N LEU A 184 -5.79 11.05 12.75
CA LEU A 184 -5.62 10.43 14.07
C LEU A 184 -5.57 8.89 14.02
N ASP A 185 -6.22 8.28 13.04
CA ASP A 185 -6.20 6.81 12.86
C ASP A 185 -4.81 6.28 12.46
N ASN A 186 -3.92 7.16 12.00
CA ASN A 186 -2.52 6.83 11.75
C ASN A 186 -1.67 6.89 13.03
N PHE A 187 -2.19 7.35 14.15
CA PHE A 187 -1.43 7.49 15.39
C PHE A 187 -1.57 6.24 16.25
N GLY A 188 -0.55 5.94 17.03
CA GLY A 188 -0.63 4.90 18.04
C GLY A 188 -1.56 5.30 19.19
N GLU A 189 -2.39 4.37 19.68
CA GLU A 189 -3.35 4.67 20.76
C GLU A 189 -2.71 5.08 22.09
N ASP A 190 -1.45 4.72 22.33
CA ASP A 190 -0.68 5.08 23.53
C ASP A 190 0.23 6.30 23.26
N SER A 191 0.12 6.94 22.10
CA SER A 191 0.97 8.07 21.75
C SER A 191 0.73 9.30 22.62
N ARG A 192 1.80 10.03 22.92
CA ARG A 192 1.72 11.24 23.75
C ARG A 192 1.01 12.36 22.97
N THR A 193 -0.01 12.98 23.57
CA THR A 193 -0.78 14.07 22.93
C THR A 193 0.10 15.23 22.47
N GLU A 194 1.17 15.56 23.20
CA GLU A 194 2.14 16.60 22.84
C GLU A 194 2.91 16.33 21.53
N LEU A 195 2.87 15.10 21.01
CA LEU A 195 3.46 14.73 19.73
C LEU A 195 2.46 14.74 18.57
N HIS A 196 1.16 14.83 18.84
CA HIS A 196 0.13 14.70 17.79
C HIS A 196 0.25 15.77 16.71
N SER A 197 0.58 17.02 17.09
CA SER A 197 0.85 18.08 16.11
C SER A 197 2.05 17.73 15.23
N PHE A 198 3.11 17.18 15.80
CA PHE A 198 4.28 16.78 15.03
C PHE A 198 3.98 15.61 14.07
N PHE A 199 3.20 14.63 14.52
CA PHE A 199 2.76 13.52 13.68
C PHE A 199 1.85 13.96 12.54
N ALA A 200 0.88 14.85 12.81
CA ALA A 200 0.03 15.43 11.78
C ALA A 200 0.84 16.21 10.74
N ASN A 201 1.88 16.92 11.16
CA ASN A 201 2.78 17.66 10.25
C ASN A 201 3.59 16.71 9.34
N LEU A 202 4.11 15.61 9.90
CA LEU A 202 4.81 14.57 9.13
C LEU A 202 3.88 13.83 8.16
N ILE A 203 2.66 13.48 8.56
CA ILE A 203 1.66 12.90 7.64
C ILE A 203 1.35 13.89 6.53
N GLY A 204 1.15 15.16 6.88
CA GLY A 204 0.95 16.22 5.91
C GLY A 204 2.07 16.29 4.87
N LEU A 205 3.33 16.08 5.29
CA LEU A 205 4.49 16.05 4.40
C LEU A 205 4.49 14.81 3.51
N PHE A 206 4.29 13.61 4.07
CA PHE A 206 4.33 12.37 3.31
C PHE A 206 3.18 12.23 2.31
N TYR A 207 2.01 12.76 2.64
CA TYR A 207 0.83 12.68 1.78
C TYR A 207 0.68 13.91 0.86
N GLU A 208 1.70 14.76 0.76
CA GLU A 208 1.70 15.92 -0.13
C GLU A 208 1.91 15.52 -1.60
N GLU A 209 0.84 15.48 -2.38
CA GLU A 209 0.91 15.16 -3.82
C GLU A 209 1.31 16.37 -4.70
N LYS A 210 1.14 17.60 -4.22
CA LYS A 210 1.35 18.80 -5.05
C LYS A 210 2.78 19.31 -5.06
N GLU A 211 3.60 18.85 -4.12
CA GLU A 211 5.03 19.17 -4.03
C GLU A 211 5.83 17.88 -4.23
N GLU A 212 6.61 17.81 -5.30
CA GLU A 212 7.57 16.73 -5.54
C GLU A 212 8.89 16.99 -4.80
N ILE A 213 9.55 15.91 -4.42
CA ILE A 213 10.90 15.91 -3.87
C ILE A 213 11.87 16.20 -5.02
N SER A 214 12.27 17.46 -5.15
CA SER A 214 13.21 17.89 -6.21
C SER A 214 14.64 17.35 -6.02
N SER A 215 15.08 17.15 -4.77
CA SER A 215 16.41 16.61 -4.46
C SER A 215 16.46 16.13 -3.01
N LEU A 216 17.28 15.11 -2.74
CA LEU A 216 17.67 14.69 -1.40
C LEU A 216 19.19 14.48 -1.35
N ASN A 217 19.85 15.04 -0.34
CA ASN A 217 21.28 14.84 -0.11
C ASN A 217 21.51 13.60 0.76
N VAL A 218 21.14 12.44 0.23
CA VAL A 218 21.38 11.14 0.86
C VAL A 218 22.87 10.82 0.71
N GLY A 219 23.55 10.52 1.82
CA GLY A 219 25.01 10.40 1.80
C GLY A 219 25.53 9.03 1.38
N THR A 220 24.67 8.01 1.41
CA THR A 220 25.04 6.61 1.15
C THR A 220 24.55 6.09 -0.21
N VAL A 221 23.71 6.87 -0.89
CA VAL A 221 23.09 6.57 -2.19
C VAL A 221 22.77 7.86 -2.95
N THR A 222 22.64 7.80 -4.26
CA THR A 222 22.15 8.90 -5.10
C THR A 222 20.64 8.89 -5.16
N PHE A 223 19.99 10.02 -4.91
CA PHE A 223 18.56 10.22 -5.19
C PHE A 223 18.33 10.37 -6.70
N ASN A 224 17.40 9.60 -7.26
CA ASN A 224 17.08 9.65 -8.68
C ASN A 224 15.72 10.29 -8.96
N LYS A 225 14.67 9.83 -8.26
CA LYS A 225 13.30 10.17 -8.58
C LYS A 225 12.39 10.09 -7.37
N ASP A 226 11.44 11.03 -7.28
CA ASP A 226 10.27 10.91 -6.43
C ASP A 226 9.24 9.98 -7.10
N CYS A 227 8.90 8.90 -6.42
CA CYS A 227 7.91 7.93 -6.87
C CYS A 227 6.52 8.22 -6.29
N LEU A 228 6.33 9.40 -5.68
CA LEU A 228 5.07 9.84 -5.09
C LEU A 228 4.56 8.85 -4.03
N ILE A 229 3.26 8.83 -3.82
CA ILE A 229 2.59 8.03 -2.79
C ILE A 229 2.17 6.70 -3.40
N ARG A 230 2.50 5.61 -2.71
CA ARG A 230 2.10 4.26 -3.08
C ARG A 230 1.27 3.66 -1.94
N PHE A 231 0.10 3.10 -2.26
CA PHE A 231 -0.69 2.34 -1.28
C PHE A 231 -0.25 0.88 -1.29
N THR A 232 0.52 0.48 -0.29
CA THR A 232 1.21 -0.82 -0.26
C THR A 232 1.26 -1.40 1.16
N THR A 233 1.77 -2.63 1.28
CA THR A 233 1.93 -3.33 2.55
C THR A 233 3.35 -3.84 2.71
N PHE A 234 3.98 -3.52 3.84
CA PHE A 234 5.24 -4.13 4.22
C PHE A 234 5.11 -4.96 5.49
N GLY A 235 5.57 -6.21 5.41
CA GLY A 235 5.65 -7.12 6.53
C GLY A 235 6.89 -6.90 7.38
N ASN A 236 6.82 -7.31 8.64
CA ASN A 236 7.99 -7.48 9.50
C ASN A 236 8.23 -8.96 9.83
N ALA A 237 9.43 -9.26 10.34
CA ALA A 237 9.85 -10.62 10.65
C ALA A 237 8.99 -11.32 11.72
N SER A 238 8.18 -10.57 12.47
CA SER A 238 7.26 -11.10 13.49
C SER A 238 5.89 -11.47 12.90
N GLY A 239 5.69 -11.29 11.59
CA GLY A 239 4.43 -11.55 10.90
C GLY A 239 3.35 -10.52 11.22
N GLY A 240 3.73 -9.29 11.57
CA GLY A 240 2.88 -8.10 11.48
C GLY A 240 3.06 -7.45 10.11
N GLY A 241 2.03 -6.77 9.61
CA GLY A 241 2.07 -6.01 8.36
C GLY A 241 1.62 -4.58 8.60
N PHE A 242 2.18 -3.66 7.84
CA PHE A 242 1.84 -2.24 7.85
C PHE A 242 1.36 -1.85 6.47
N THR A 243 0.03 -1.84 6.31
CA THR A 243 -0.65 -1.43 5.08
C THR A 243 -1.04 0.03 5.16
N GLY A 244 -0.78 0.79 4.11
CA GLY A 244 -1.19 2.18 3.99
C GLY A 244 -0.42 2.92 2.91
N GLU A 245 -0.49 4.25 2.97
CA GLU A 245 0.19 5.15 2.04
C GLU A 245 1.65 5.36 2.43
N TYR A 246 2.55 5.22 1.46
CA TYR A 246 3.99 5.44 1.62
C TYR A 246 4.51 6.44 0.58
N ARG A 247 5.16 7.52 1.01
CA ARG A 247 5.95 8.37 0.11
C ARG A 247 7.22 7.62 -0.28
N SER A 248 7.44 7.45 -1.58
CA SER A 248 8.48 6.56 -2.09
C SER A 248 9.48 7.32 -2.95
N VAL A 249 10.76 6.97 -2.84
CA VAL A 249 11.84 7.55 -3.65
C VAL A 249 12.70 6.45 -4.26
N LEU A 250 13.12 6.63 -5.50
CA LEU A 250 14.10 5.78 -6.17
C LEU A 250 15.51 6.29 -5.86
N VAL A 251 16.35 5.40 -5.35
CA VAL A 251 17.76 5.69 -5.05
C VAL A 251 18.67 4.63 -5.66
N THR A 252 19.92 4.99 -5.93
CA THR A 252 20.94 4.08 -6.48
C THR A 252 22.20 4.14 -5.63
N ASP A 253 22.75 2.99 -5.26
CA ASP A 253 24.00 2.93 -4.49
C ASP A 253 25.25 3.06 -5.36
N ASP A 254 26.42 3.08 -4.73
CA ASP A 254 27.71 3.24 -5.42
C ASP A 254 28.08 2.05 -6.33
N ALA A 255 27.41 0.90 -6.16
CA ALA A 255 27.58 -0.25 -7.05
C ALA A 255 26.71 -0.14 -8.31
N GLY A 256 25.79 0.84 -8.36
CA GLY A 256 24.82 1.01 -9.44
C GLY A 256 23.50 0.26 -9.21
N ASP A 257 23.34 -0.38 -8.03
CA ASP A 257 22.12 -1.10 -7.70
C ASP A 257 21.03 -0.12 -7.26
N SER A 258 19.86 -0.22 -7.89
CA SER A 258 18.74 0.71 -7.67
C SER A 258 17.66 0.05 -6.81
N GLN A 259 17.08 0.85 -5.91
CA GLN A 259 16.10 0.39 -4.93
C GLN A 259 15.11 1.51 -4.60
N ILE A 260 13.89 1.14 -4.23
CA ILE A 260 12.89 2.08 -3.76
C ILE A 260 12.94 2.12 -2.24
N VAL A 261 13.00 3.34 -1.68
CA VAL A 261 12.86 3.58 -0.24
C VAL A 261 11.52 4.26 0.01
N SER A 262 10.69 3.62 0.82
CA SER A 262 9.30 4.03 1.08
C SER A 262 9.13 4.40 2.54
N MET A 263 8.53 5.56 2.83
CA MET A 263 8.37 6.11 4.17
C MET A 263 6.90 6.35 4.50
N SER A 264 6.50 6.02 5.73
CA SER A 264 5.15 6.28 6.22
C SER A 264 5.12 6.47 7.72
N LEU A 265 4.00 6.99 8.23
CA LEU A 265 3.74 7.16 9.66
C LEU A 265 2.49 6.37 10.05
N MET A 266 2.63 5.39 10.93
CA MET A 266 1.52 4.51 11.33
C MET A 266 1.56 4.11 12.81
N GLY A 267 0.38 3.95 13.39
CA GLY A 267 0.21 3.47 14.75
C GLY A 267 0.47 1.97 14.85
N ARG A 268 1.32 1.57 15.79
CA ARG A 268 1.43 0.14 16.15
C ARG A 268 0.15 -0.27 16.89
N ILE A 269 -0.36 -1.45 16.58
CA ILE A 269 -1.46 -2.04 17.35
C ILE A 269 -0.98 -2.34 18.77
N LYS A 270 -1.69 -1.81 19.77
CA LYS A 270 -1.49 -2.22 21.16
C LYS A 270 -2.04 -3.61 21.38
N THR A 271 -1.26 -4.42 22.08
CA THR A 271 -1.67 -5.77 22.43
C THR A 271 -1.46 -6.00 23.92
N THR A 272 -2.39 -6.69 24.55
CA THR A 272 -2.29 -7.14 25.94
C THR A 272 -2.50 -8.64 25.97
N ASN A 273 -1.47 -9.39 26.38
CA ASN A 273 -1.44 -10.86 26.44
C ASN A 273 -1.88 -11.54 25.13
N HIS A 274 -1.59 -10.93 23.97
CA HIS A 274 -1.96 -11.51 22.68
C HIS A 274 -1.18 -12.81 22.44
N PRO A 275 -1.84 -13.93 22.08
CA PRO A 275 -1.19 -15.25 22.01
C PRO A 275 -0.01 -15.31 21.02
N LYS A 276 -0.05 -14.49 19.96
CA LYS A 276 1.03 -14.40 18.95
C LYS A 276 2.00 -13.24 19.18
N TYR A 277 1.52 -12.11 19.69
CA TYR A 277 2.25 -10.83 19.66
C TYR A 277 2.64 -10.34 21.07
N GLY A 278 2.20 -11.04 22.12
CA GLY A 278 2.49 -10.70 23.50
C GLY A 278 1.89 -9.36 23.90
N ASN A 279 2.70 -8.54 24.57
CA ASN A 279 2.37 -7.19 24.99
C ASN A 279 3.10 -6.18 24.10
N SER A 280 2.37 -5.23 23.53
CA SER A 280 2.93 -4.13 22.75
C SER A 280 2.26 -2.83 23.14
N LYS A 281 3.04 -1.75 23.19
CA LYS A 281 2.53 -0.38 23.26
C LYS A 281 2.08 0.08 21.88
N GLY A 282 0.98 0.84 21.85
CA GLY A 282 0.50 1.47 20.64
C GLY A 282 1.21 2.78 20.38
N HIS A 283 2.49 2.75 20.02
CA HIS A 283 3.24 3.96 19.64
C HIS A 283 3.10 4.25 18.14
N THR A 284 3.23 5.52 17.76
CA THR A 284 3.37 5.94 16.36
C THR A 284 4.77 5.61 15.87
N LEU A 285 4.84 4.94 14.72
CA LEU A 285 6.08 4.50 14.08
C LEU A 285 6.34 5.33 12.83
N LEU A 286 7.57 5.84 12.69
CA LEU A 286 8.13 6.19 11.40
C LEU A 286 8.65 4.89 10.77
N LEU A 287 7.98 4.47 9.71
CA LEU A 287 8.30 3.27 8.94
C LEU A 287 9.19 3.66 7.76
N VAL A 288 10.25 2.88 7.55
CA VAL A 288 11.07 2.96 6.33
C VAL A 288 11.20 1.56 5.76
N ALA A 289 10.62 1.34 4.59
CA ALA A 289 10.73 0.11 3.82
C ALA A 289 11.74 0.28 2.69
N VAL A 290 12.38 -0.83 2.33
CA VAL A 290 13.31 -0.92 1.19
C VAL A 290 12.81 -2.03 0.28
N ASP A 291 12.73 -1.72 -1.00
CA ASP A 291 12.41 -2.65 -2.08
C ASP A 291 13.57 -2.67 -3.09
N ASP A 292 14.29 -3.79 -3.15
CA ASP A 292 15.48 -3.98 -3.99
C ASP A 292 15.28 -5.06 -5.07
N PHE A 293 14.04 -5.21 -5.59
CA PHE A 293 13.58 -6.26 -6.52
C PHE A 293 13.57 -7.67 -5.92
N ASP A 294 14.65 -8.07 -5.27
CA ASP A 294 14.78 -9.38 -4.63
C ASP A 294 13.91 -9.47 -3.36
N LYS A 295 13.83 -8.38 -2.60
CA LYS A 295 13.15 -8.34 -1.30
C LYS A 295 12.47 -6.99 -1.07
N SER A 296 11.30 -7.07 -0.44
CA SER A 296 10.59 -5.92 0.11
C SER A 296 10.43 -6.13 1.62
N HIS A 297 11.00 -5.26 2.44
CA HIS A 297 10.93 -5.38 3.91
C HIS A 297 10.95 -4.04 4.62
N LEU A 298 10.42 -4.01 5.85
CA LEU A 298 10.62 -2.89 6.76
C LEU A 298 12.07 -2.87 7.27
N SER A 299 12.85 -1.95 6.73
CA SER A 299 14.20 -1.71 7.20
C SER A 299 14.16 -1.10 8.59
N LEU A 300 13.37 -0.03 8.81
CA LEU A 300 13.21 0.72 10.06
C LEU A 300 11.75 0.83 10.54
N GLU A 301 11.56 0.51 11.83
CA GLU A 301 10.35 0.76 12.60
C GLU A 301 10.71 1.67 13.79
N LEU A 302 10.77 2.98 13.56
CA LEU A 302 11.20 3.94 14.59
C LEU A 302 10.00 4.39 15.43
N ALA A 303 9.89 3.91 16.67
CA ALA A 303 8.85 4.33 17.60
C ALA A 303 9.09 5.77 18.10
N LEU A 304 8.53 6.76 17.39
CA LEU A 304 8.78 8.19 17.61
C LEU A 304 8.45 8.63 19.05
N ASP A 305 7.42 8.05 19.66
CA ASP A 305 7.07 8.29 21.07
C ASP A 305 8.25 8.15 22.04
N ARG A 306 9.19 7.24 21.74
CA ARG A 306 10.38 6.95 22.58
C ARG A 306 11.60 7.79 22.20
N TYR A 307 11.65 8.24 20.96
CA TYR A 307 12.86 8.70 20.30
C TYR A 307 12.78 10.17 19.86
N ILE A 308 11.77 10.89 20.34
CA ILE A 308 11.64 12.35 20.21
C ILE A 308 11.91 13.02 21.55
N LYS A 309 12.75 14.05 21.50
CA LYS A 309 12.94 15.03 22.58
C LYS A 309 12.37 16.38 22.11
N ILE A 310 11.61 17.05 22.96
CA ILE A 310 11.01 18.37 22.68
C ILE A 310 11.72 19.41 23.53
N GLU A 311 12.32 20.42 22.91
CA GLU A 311 12.94 21.56 23.61
C GLU A 311 12.65 22.86 22.86
N GLY A 312 11.95 23.81 23.49
CA GLY A 312 11.69 25.13 22.89
C GLY A 312 10.92 25.09 21.56
N GLY A 313 10.06 24.11 21.34
CA GLY A 313 9.32 23.92 20.07
C GLY A 313 10.08 23.12 19.01
N MET A 314 11.35 22.79 19.24
CA MET A 314 12.15 21.90 18.39
C MET A 314 11.93 20.45 18.77
N PHE A 315 11.70 19.61 17.76
CA PHE A 315 11.51 18.17 17.90
C PHE A 315 12.76 17.48 17.40
N SER A 316 13.61 16.99 18.30
CA SER A 316 14.84 16.27 17.99
C SER A 316 14.60 14.78 17.96
N ILE A 317 14.90 14.15 16.83
CA ILE A 317 14.68 12.72 16.58
C ILE A 317 16.03 11.99 16.60
N TRP A 318 16.11 10.92 17.38
CA TRP A 318 17.31 10.10 17.54
C TRP A 318 16.98 8.61 17.56
N HIS A 319 17.97 7.73 17.66
CA HIS A 319 17.75 6.31 17.89
C HIS A 319 18.94 5.69 18.63
N ASP A 320 18.69 4.61 19.39
CA ASP A 320 19.69 3.97 20.25
C ASP A 320 20.44 2.81 19.56
N GLY A 321 20.26 2.63 18.25
CA GLY A 321 20.88 1.52 17.51
C GLY A 321 20.19 0.17 17.69
N THR A 322 19.00 0.09 18.31
CA THR A 322 18.27 -1.18 18.47
C THR A 322 17.99 -1.83 17.10
N LEU A 323 18.42 -3.08 16.96
CA LEU A 323 18.31 -3.84 15.71
C LEU A 323 18.18 -5.33 15.98
N THR A 324 17.37 -6.00 15.15
CA THR A 324 17.21 -7.45 15.10
C THR A 324 17.67 -7.97 13.74
N VAL A 325 18.38 -9.10 13.74
CA VAL A 325 18.94 -9.73 12.53
C VAL A 325 18.23 -11.06 12.30
N GLY A 326 17.02 -11.00 11.75
CA GLY A 326 16.20 -12.18 11.45
C GLY A 326 16.13 -13.16 12.63
N LYS A 327 16.44 -14.44 12.36
CA LYS A 327 16.45 -15.50 13.38
C LYS A 327 17.60 -15.42 14.39
N LYS A 328 18.65 -14.62 14.13
CA LYS A 328 19.76 -14.40 15.08
C LYS A 328 19.36 -13.54 16.28
N GLY A 329 18.17 -12.90 16.21
CA GLY A 329 17.65 -12.10 17.30
C GLY A 329 18.29 -10.72 17.38
N ARG A 330 18.18 -10.10 18.57
CA ARG A 330 18.65 -8.74 18.83
C ARG A 330 20.18 -8.71 18.92
N VAL A 331 20.80 -7.75 18.24
CA VAL A 331 22.26 -7.48 18.34
C VAL A 331 22.56 -6.42 19.40
N LYS A 332 23.83 -6.32 19.81
CA LYS A 332 24.28 -5.25 20.70
C LYS A 332 24.12 -3.91 20.00
N ASN A 333 23.37 -2.99 20.62
CA ASN A 333 23.17 -1.63 20.12
C ASN A 333 24.50 -0.93 19.80
N GLN A 334 25.51 -1.09 20.65
CA GLN A 334 26.83 -0.48 20.43
C GLN A 334 27.48 -0.93 19.12
N SER A 335 27.37 -2.21 18.75
CA SER A 335 27.93 -2.71 17.49
C SER A 335 27.28 -2.07 16.26
N VAL A 336 25.99 -1.73 16.35
CA VAL A 336 25.27 -1.01 15.30
C VAL A 336 25.73 0.45 15.25
N ILE A 337 25.87 1.10 16.42
CA ILE A 337 26.36 2.48 16.52
C ILE A 337 27.79 2.59 15.98
N ASP A 338 28.69 1.68 16.37
CA ASP A 338 30.09 1.65 15.92
C ASP A 338 30.18 1.49 14.39
N PHE A 339 29.35 0.62 13.82
CA PHE A 339 29.26 0.46 12.37
C PHE A 339 28.82 1.75 11.68
N ILE A 340 27.76 2.40 12.17
CA ILE A 340 27.27 3.65 11.58
C ILE A 340 28.27 4.79 11.79
N GLN A 341 28.95 4.84 12.93
CA GLN A 341 30.01 5.80 13.22
C GLN A 341 31.17 5.68 12.22
N HIS A 342 31.47 4.46 11.78
CA HIS A 342 32.49 4.20 10.77
C HIS A 342 32.02 4.61 9.36
N GLU A 343 30.82 4.19 8.96
CA GLU A 343 30.29 4.40 7.60
C GLU A 343 29.82 5.84 7.36
N LYS A 344 29.11 6.44 8.33
CA LYS A 344 28.58 7.79 8.24
C LYS A 344 28.68 8.51 9.60
N PRO A 345 29.86 9.03 9.95
CA PRO A 345 30.12 9.68 11.24
C PRO A 345 29.14 10.81 11.58
N SER A 346 28.64 11.54 10.59
CA SER A 346 27.73 12.67 10.78
C SER A 346 26.38 12.30 11.38
N LEU A 347 25.97 11.02 11.29
CA LEU A 347 24.75 10.51 11.92
C LEU A 347 24.91 10.26 13.42
N ILE A 348 26.11 10.30 13.99
CA ILE A 348 26.32 9.98 15.41
C ILE A 348 26.57 11.23 16.24
N ARG A 349 25.78 11.42 17.30
CA ARG A 349 25.96 12.46 18.31
C ARG A 349 25.73 11.84 19.69
N ASP A 350 26.66 12.06 20.63
CA ASP A 350 26.58 11.52 22.00
C ASP A 350 26.26 10.02 22.08
N ASN A 351 26.94 9.22 21.24
CA ASN A 351 26.75 7.76 21.13
C ASN A 351 25.30 7.34 20.78
N LYS A 352 24.59 8.17 20.03
CA LYS A 352 23.25 7.92 19.49
C LYS A 352 23.22 8.25 18.02
N VAL A 353 22.35 7.57 17.28
CA VAL A 353 22.03 7.96 15.91
C VAL A 353 21.13 9.19 15.99
N PHE A 354 21.54 10.31 15.43
CA PHE A 354 20.78 11.55 15.38
C PHE A 354 20.23 11.75 13.95
N LEU A 355 18.91 11.83 13.83
CA LEU A 355 18.25 11.88 12.53
C LEU A 355 17.93 13.32 12.11
N GLY A 356 17.64 14.21 13.07
CA GLY A 356 17.39 15.62 12.78
C GLY A 356 16.71 16.34 13.93
N SER A 357 16.55 17.65 13.77
CA SER A 357 15.70 18.51 14.61
C SER A 357 14.80 19.32 13.69
N LEU A 358 13.49 19.30 13.94
CA LEU A 358 12.50 20.01 13.13
C LEU A 358 11.74 21.05 13.97
N ASP A 359 11.51 22.23 13.39
CA ASP A 359 10.71 23.29 14.01
C ASP A 359 9.22 23.07 13.73
N ASN A 360 8.49 22.52 14.71
CA ASN A 360 7.07 22.21 14.53
C ASN A 360 6.16 23.45 14.62
N SER A 361 6.72 24.67 14.74
CA SER A 361 5.93 25.91 14.65
C SER A 361 5.48 26.23 13.22
N LYS A 362 6.05 25.55 12.21
CA LYS A 362 5.75 25.72 10.79
C LYS A 362 5.36 24.40 10.14
N SER A 363 4.67 24.46 9.02
CA SER A 363 4.39 23.27 8.21
C SER A 363 5.68 22.75 7.58
N PHE A 364 5.87 21.44 7.58
CA PHE A 364 7.01 20.79 6.92
C PHE A 364 6.80 20.76 5.40
N THR A 365 7.79 21.15 4.62
CA THR A 365 7.73 21.13 3.15
C THR A 365 8.96 20.44 2.57
N TRP A 366 8.84 19.87 1.37
CA TRP A 366 9.97 19.24 0.68
C TRP A 366 11.03 20.24 0.21
N SER A 367 10.70 21.53 0.22
CA SER A 367 11.63 22.65 0.02
C SER A 367 12.43 23.04 1.27
N SER A 368 12.06 22.54 2.46
CA SER A 368 12.74 22.91 3.71
C SER A 368 14.07 22.16 3.89
N GLN A 369 15.15 22.89 4.18
CA GLN A 369 16.47 22.30 4.36
C GLN A 369 16.53 21.31 5.54
N GLU A 370 15.93 21.66 6.68
CA GLU A 370 15.91 20.79 7.87
C GLU A 370 15.10 19.51 7.64
N VAL A 371 14.02 19.60 6.85
CA VAL A 371 13.21 18.44 6.46
C VAL A 371 14.00 17.54 5.52
N ASN A 372 14.65 18.10 4.50
CA ASN A 372 15.49 17.34 3.59
C ASN A 372 16.65 16.64 4.30
N GLU A 373 17.31 17.32 5.24
CA GLU A 373 18.39 16.73 6.03
C GLU A 373 17.85 15.59 6.91
N PHE A 374 16.71 15.79 7.58
CA PHE A 374 16.06 14.75 8.38
C PHE A 374 15.71 13.52 7.54
N ILE A 375 15.05 13.71 6.39
CA ILE A 375 14.63 12.61 5.51
C ILE A 375 15.85 11.89 4.91
N SER A 376 16.87 12.64 4.49
CA SER A 376 18.12 12.04 3.99
C SER A 376 18.80 11.18 5.05
N ASN A 377 18.89 11.68 6.30
CA ASN A 377 19.44 10.92 7.43
C ASN A 377 18.61 9.68 7.78
N VAL A 378 17.29 9.75 7.67
CA VAL A 378 16.38 8.60 7.86
C VAL A 378 16.64 7.52 6.82
N ILE A 379 16.76 7.89 5.54
CA ILE A 379 17.06 6.97 4.44
C ILE A 379 18.44 6.34 4.64
N ASP A 380 19.47 7.15 4.88
CA ASP A 380 20.82 6.67 5.16
C ASP A 380 20.84 5.68 6.34
N TYR A 381 20.14 6.03 7.42
CA TYR A 381 20.10 5.17 8.59
C TYR A 381 19.41 3.83 8.30
N ALA A 382 18.33 3.83 7.52
CA ALA A 382 17.65 2.60 7.13
C ALA A 382 18.58 1.71 6.27
N LEU A 383 19.19 2.26 5.23
CA LEU A 383 20.08 1.51 4.34
C LEU A 383 21.33 0.98 5.07
N LEU A 384 21.93 1.77 5.97
CA LEU A 384 23.06 1.32 6.78
C LEU A 384 22.68 0.17 7.73
N ARG A 385 21.44 0.13 8.24
CA ARG A 385 20.97 -1.01 9.04
C ARG A 385 20.84 -2.27 8.22
N ASP A 386 20.44 -2.17 6.95
CA ASP A 386 20.41 -3.33 6.05
C ASP A 386 21.80 -3.79 5.67
N ARG A 387 22.73 -2.88 5.39
CA ARG A 387 24.15 -3.22 5.22
C ARG A 387 24.70 -3.94 6.46
N PHE A 388 24.44 -3.41 7.66
CA PHE A 388 24.84 -4.08 8.90
C PHE A 388 24.25 -5.49 9.00
N ARG A 389 22.95 -5.68 8.73
CA ARG A 389 22.33 -7.02 8.75
C ARG A 389 23.03 -8.01 7.81
N ARG A 390 23.52 -7.55 6.66
CA ARG A 390 24.25 -8.38 5.68
C ARG A 390 25.67 -8.79 6.17
N THR A 391 26.26 -8.07 7.13
CA THR A 391 27.58 -8.40 7.70
C THR A 391 27.53 -9.38 8.89
N GLN A 392 26.34 -9.70 9.41
CA GLN A 392 26.16 -10.47 10.65
C GLN A 392 26.07 -11.98 10.47
#